data_AF-A0A919UFP3-F1
#
_entry.id   AF-A0A919UFP3-F1
#
_cell.length_a   1.000
_cell.length_b   1.000
_cell.length_c   1.000
_cell.angle_alpha   90.00
_cell.angle_beta   90.00
_cell.angle_gamma   90.00
#
_symmetry.space_group_name_H-M   'P 1'
#
loop_
_entity.id
_entity.type
_entity.pdbx_description
1 polymer ?
#
loop_
_entity_poly.entity_id
_entity_poly.type
_entity_poly.pdbx_seq_one_letter_code
_entity_poly.pdbx_strand_id
1 'polypeptide(L)'
;MWWKFFQAVRRGEYRLAPMTWLTAIGAAIYTIMPVDLIPELFFGPFGFVDDLGLWGVFVMLATREKNQWEAQLHQQDYVDVTPEPRAAR
;
A
#
# COMPACT_ATOMS: atom_id res chain seq x y z
N MET A 1 11.32 -5.87 -5.35
CA MET A 1 10.93 -5.89 -3.92
C MET A 1 9.42 -6.08 -3.70
N TRP A 2 8.55 -5.58 -4.59
CA TRP A 2 7.09 -5.76 -4.53
C TRP A 2 6.58 -7.19 -4.26
N TRP A 3 7.15 -8.20 -4.91
CA TRP A 3 6.77 -9.59 -4.67
C TRP A 3 7.03 -10.05 -3.23
N LYS A 4 8.15 -9.62 -2.63
CA LYS A 4 8.49 -9.93 -1.23
C LYS A 4 7.56 -9.17 -0.27
N PHE A 5 7.27 -7.90 -0.57
CA PHE A 5 6.28 -7.12 0.19
C PHE A 5 4.90 -7.80 0.17
N PHE A 6 4.42 -8.20 -1.00
CA PHE A 6 3.16 -8.94 -1.13
C PHE A 6 3.18 -10.25 -0.34
N GLN A 7 4.29 -11.00 -0.39
CA GLN A 7 4.44 -12.20 0.43
C GLN A 7 4.43 -11.91 1.93
N ALA A 8 5.06 -10.83 2.39
CA ALA A 8 5.07 -10.42 3.79
C ALA A 8 3.65 -10.05 4.26
N VAL A 9 2.90 -9.32 3.45
CA VAL A 9 1.47 -9.03 3.71
C VAL A 9 0.64 -10.32 3.74
N ARG A 10 0.82 -11.20 2.74
CA ARG A 10 0.06 -12.46 2.63
C ARG A 10 0.35 -13.43 3.77
N ARG A 11 1.59 -13.46 4.27
CA ARG A 11 2.02 -14.29 5.41
C ARG A 11 1.68 -13.66 6.76
N GLY A 12 1.20 -12.41 6.77
CA GLY A 12 0.87 -11.66 7.99
C GLY A 12 2.10 -11.10 8.72
N GLU A 13 3.28 -11.16 8.11
CA GLU A 13 4.54 -10.59 8.63
C GLU A 13 4.51 -9.05 8.62
N TYR A 14 3.73 -8.46 7.71
CA TYR A 14 3.48 -7.02 7.65
C TYR A 14 1.97 -6.73 7.63
N ARG A 15 1.50 -5.87 8.55
CA ARG A 15 0.09 -5.48 8.65
C ARG A 15 -0.11 -4.12 7.98
N LEU A 16 -0.90 -4.12 6.90
CA LEU A 16 -1.31 -2.89 6.23
C LEU A 16 -2.20 -2.04 7.14
N ALA A 17 -2.15 -0.72 6.98
CA ALA A 17 -3.05 0.19 7.66
C ALA A 17 -4.52 -0.12 7.30
N PRO A 18 -5.47 0.10 8.23
CA PRO A 18 -6.91 -0.12 7.97
C PRO A 18 -7.43 0.67 6.77
N MET A 19 -6.90 1.88 6.53
CA MET A 19 -7.27 2.69 5.35
C MET A 19 -6.77 2.07 4.05
N THR A 20 -5.57 1.49 4.04
CA THR A 20 -5.05 0.75 2.88
C THR A 20 -5.96 -0.44 2.55
N TRP A 21 -6.45 -1.15 3.57
CA TRP A 21 -7.43 -2.24 3.39
C TRP A 21 -8.77 -1.73 2.86
N LEU A 22 -9.28 -0.63 3.42
CA LEU A 22 -10.54 -0.04 2.97
C LEU A 22 -10.47 0.40 1.50
N THR A 23 -9.38 1.06 1.11
CA THR A 23 -9.15 1.45 -0.29
C THR A 23 -8.96 0.25 -1.20
N ALA A 24 -8.24 -0.78 -0.76
CA ALA A 24 -8.06 -2.01 -1.53
C ALA A 24 -9.39 -2.75 -1.77
N ILE A 25 -10.20 -2.87 -0.73
CA ILE A 25 -11.53 -3.48 -0.80
C ILE A 25 -12.46 -2.61 -1.65
N GLY A 26 -12.43 -1.29 -1.50
CA GLY A 26 -13.18 -0.37 -2.34
C GLY A 26 -12.83 -0.51 -3.82
N ALA A 27 -11.53 -0.56 -4.15
CA ALA A 27 -11.05 -0.78 -5.51
C ALA A 27 -11.46 -2.16 -6.06
N ALA A 28 -11.39 -3.21 -5.24
CA ALA A 28 -11.78 -4.57 -5.64
C ALA A 28 -13.30 -4.70 -5.85
N ILE A 29 -14.12 -4.19 -4.92
CA ILE A 29 -15.58 -4.15 -5.05
C ILE A 29 -15.98 -3.36 -6.30
N TYR A 30 -15.34 -2.20 -6.52
CA TYR A 30 -15.56 -1.39 -7.71
C TYR A 30 -15.21 -2.13 -9.01
N THR A 31 -14.09 -2.86 -9.02
CA THR A 31 -13.66 -3.63 -10.20
C THR A 31 -14.58 -4.83 -10.49
N ILE A 32 -15.17 -5.45 -9.46
CA ILE A 32 -15.99 -6.67 -9.59
C ILE A 32 -17.48 -6.34 -9.79
N MET A 33 -17.97 -5.28 -9.14
CA MET A 33 -19.31 -4.74 -9.36
C MET A 33 -19.19 -3.42 -10.10
N PRO A 34 -19.32 -3.42 -11.44
CA PRO A 34 -19.64 -2.20 -12.15
C PRO A 34 -21.07 -1.82 -11.75
N VAL A 35 -21.23 -1.14 -10.61
CA VAL A 35 -22.49 -0.50 -10.23
C VAL A 35 -22.85 0.61 -11.26
N ASP A 36 -21.91 0.96 -12.13
CA ASP A 36 -21.97 2.09 -13.04
C ASP A 36 -22.69 1.86 -14.38
N LEU A 37 -23.71 0.99 -14.40
CA LEU A 37 -24.63 0.90 -15.55
C LEU A 37 -25.51 2.15 -15.72
N ILE A 38 -25.63 3.01 -14.69
CA ILE A 38 -26.52 4.19 -14.72
C ILE A 38 -25.83 5.40 -15.38
N PRO A 39 -24.57 5.76 -15.06
CA PRO A 39 -23.88 6.87 -15.73
C PRO A 39 -23.39 6.50 -17.13
N GLU A 40 -22.99 5.26 -17.39
CA GLU A 40 -22.53 4.84 -18.72
C GLU A 40 -23.64 4.90 -19.79
N LEU A 41 -24.91 4.78 -19.36
CA LEU A 41 -26.10 4.99 -20.19
C LEU A 41 -26.39 6.47 -20.49
N PHE A 42 -25.90 7.42 -19.66
CA PHE A 42 -26.23 8.86 -19.72
C PHE A 42 -25.04 9.78 -20.09
N PHE A 43 -23.80 9.41 -19.78
CA PHE A 43 -22.60 10.26 -19.86
C PHE A 43 -21.50 9.75 -20.82
N GLY A 44 -21.68 8.58 -21.45
CA GLY A 44 -20.72 8.04 -22.42
C GLY A 44 -19.33 7.76 -21.81
N PRO A 45 -18.23 7.78 -22.59
CA PRO A 45 -16.90 7.27 -22.20
C PRO A 45 -16.20 8.04 -21.06
N PHE A 46 -16.85 9.05 -20.47
CA PHE A 46 -16.35 9.78 -19.30
C PHE A 46 -16.40 8.96 -18.00
N GLY A 47 -17.13 7.84 -17.95
CA GLY A 47 -17.15 6.92 -16.80
C GLY A 47 -15.77 6.36 -16.42
N PHE A 48 -14.87 6.20 -17.40
CA PHE A 48 -13.52 5.65 -17.17
C PHE A 48 -12.55 6.59 -16.45
N VAL A 49 -12.89 7.87 -16.29
CA VAL A 49 -11.99 8.87 -15.70
C VAL A 49 -11.98 8.77 -14.17
N ASP A 50 -13.09 8.36 -13.56
CA ASP A 50 -13.21 8.17 -12.11
C ASP A 50 -12.37 6.96 -11.63
N ASP A 51 -12.14 5.97 -12.51
CA ASP A 51 -11.33 4.77 -12.27
C ASP A 51 -9.86 5.11 -11.97
N LEU A 52 -9.30 6.06 -12.71
CA LEU A 52 -7.87 6.41 -12.62
C LEU A 52 -7.52 7.07 -11.29
N GLY A 53 -8.47 7.83 -10.71
CA GLY A 53 -8.30 8.46 -9.41
C GLY A 53 -8.21 7.42 -8.29
N LEU A 54 -9.14 6.47 -8.25
CA LEU A 54 -9.19 5.43 -7.23
C LEU A 54 -7.97 4.50 -7.31
N TRP A 55 -7.61 4.05 -8.51
CA TRP A 55 -6.41 3.26 -8.73
C TRP A 55 -5.14 4.04 -8.40
N GLY A 56 -5.10 5.34 -8.68
CA GLY A 56 -4.00 6.24 -8.29
C GLY A 56 -3.82 6.32 -6.77
N VAL A 57 -4.90 6.50 -6.01
CA VAL A 57 -4.87 6.51 -4.54
C VAL A 57 -4.44 5.15 -3.99
N PHE A 58 -4.95 4.06 -4.56
CA PHE A 58 -4.54 2.70 -4.17
C PHE A 58 -3.03 2.50 -4.38
N VAL A 59 -2.50 2.85 -5.55
CA VAL A 59 -1.06 2.71 -5.85
C VAL A 59 -0.21 3.61 -4.95
N MET A 60 -0.66 4.83 -4.65
CA MET A 60 0.01 5.74 -3.71
C MET A 60 0.10 5.10 -2.31
N LEU A 61 -1.02 4.61 -1.77
CA LEU A 61 -1.07 3.98 -0.45
C LEU A 61 -0.21 2.70 -0.41
N ALA A 62 -0.32 1.85 -1.42
CA ALA A 62 0.49 0.64 -1.54
C ALA A 62 1.99 0.95 -1.60
N THR A 63 2.38 2.02 -2.32
CA THR A 63 3.77 2.46 -2.41
C THR A 63 4.29 2.99 -1.07
N ARG A 64 3.47 3.75 -0.34
CA ARG A 64 3.81 4.23 1.01
C ARG A 64 4.08 3.07 1.97
N GLU A 65 3.20 2.07 1.97
CA GLU A 65 3.31 0.88 2.82
C GLU A 65 4.56 0.06 2.47
N LYS A 66 4.84 -0.14 1.18
CA LYS A 66 6.06 -0.82 0.73
C LYS A 66 7.32 -0.09 1.21
N ASN A 67 7.34 1.24 1.12
CA ASN A 67 8.50 2.03 1.55
C ASN A 67 8.70 1.97 3.06
N GLN A 68 7.62 1.93 3.85
CA GLN A 68 7.70 1.72 5.30
C GLN A 68 8.23 0.33 5.66
N TRP A 69 7.76 -0.71 4.97
CA TRP A 69 8.26 -2.06 5.14
C TRP A 69 9.75 -2.18 4.79
N GLU A 70 10.19 -1.57 3.68
CA GLU A 70 11.61 -1.53 3.29
C GLU A 70 12.47 -0.79 4.33
N ALA A 71 11.98 0.33 4.89
CA ALA A 71 12.67 1.06 5.94
C ALA A 71 12.83 0.24 7.24
N GLN A 72 11.81 -0.55 7.61
CA GLN A 72 11.89 -1.43 8.78
C GLN A 72 12.94 -2.53 8.59
N LEU A 73 13.01 -3.13 7.40
CA LEU A 73 14.05 -4.12 7.09
C LEU A 73 15.45 -3.53 7.19
N HIS A 74 15.67 -2.33 6.64
CA HIS A 74 16.97 -1.65 6.70
C HIS A 74 17.38 -1.26 8.13
N GLN A 75 16.42 -0.87 8.97
CA GLN A 75 16.69 -0.55 10.38
C GLN A 75 17.00 -1.80 11.20
N GLN A 76 16.47 -2.96 10.81
CA GLN A 76 16.75 -4.24 11.46
C GLN A 76 18.15 -4.77 11.12
N ASP A 77 18.67 -4.43 9.93
CA ASP A 77 20.05 -4.72 9.49
C ASP A 77 21.08 -3.72 10.07
N TYR A 78 20.64 -2.60 10.66
CA TYR A 78 21.52 -1.62 11.32
C TYR A 78 21.99 -2.15 12.68
N VAL A 79 23.22 -2.67 12.72
CA VAL A 79 23.94 -2.96 13.97
C VAL A 79 24.73 -1.73 14.37
N ASP A 80 24.34 -1.09 15.48
CA ASP A 80 25.10 0.03 16.04
C ASP A 80 26.45 -0.47 16.57
N VAL A 81 27.51 -0.18 15.81
CA VAL A 81 28.89 -0.50 16.17
C VAL A 81 29.57 0.63 16.94
N THR A 82 28.84 1.66 17.34
CA THR A 82 29.39 2.76 18.13
C THR A 82 29.82 2.20 19.49
N PRO A 83 31.13 2.16 19.78
CA PRO A 83 31.58 1.69 21.08
C PRO A 83 31.03 2.64 22.14
N GLU A 84 30.30 2.11 23.13
CA GLU A 84 29.86 2.94 24.25
C GLU A 84 31.09 3.59 24.90
N PRO A 85 31.04 4.90 25.21
CA PRO A 85 32.14 5.56 25.86
C PRO A 85 32.37 4.88 27.21
N ARG A 86 33.44 4.09 27.29
CA ARG A 86 33.90 3.50 28.54
C ARG A 86 34.14 4.67 29.49
N ALA A 87 33.23 4.85 30.45
CA ALA A 87 33.36 5.85 31.49
C ALA A 87 34.76 5.69 32.08
N ALA A 88 35.60 6.71 31.87
CA ALA A 88 36.95 6.75 32.39
C ALA A 88 36.86 6.63 33.92
N ARG A 89 37.28 5.48 34.44
CA ARG A 89 37.48 5.24 35.87
C ARG A 89 38.87 5.73 36.27
#